data_AF-A0A5C6B052-F1
#
_entry.id   AF-A0A5C6B052-F1
#
_cell.length_a   1.000
_cell.length_b   1.000
_cell.length_c   1.000
_cell.angle_alpha   90.00
_cell.angle_beta   90.00
_cell.angle_gamma   90.00
#
_symmetry.space_group_name_H-M   'P 1'
#
loop_
_entity.id
_entity.type
_entity.pdbx_description
1 polymer ?
#
loop_
_entity_poly.entity_id
_entity_poly.type
_entity_poly.pdbx_seq_one_letter_code
_entity_poly.pdbx_strand_id
1 'polypeptide(L)'
;MNEKQRIRIREATAKDISFLAASICRLQAAHVEAYPHIYRPIIVEEAVDHVSDLLNTTDYFLRIAETSQMLVGSVICEIRELPQSFFTLSHRLLHLMQIEVHPDCRNMGVGSALSQLRTGVVSISRNAIASGFPDGTVS
;
A
#
# COMPACT_ATOMS: atom_id res chain seq x y z
N MET A 1 -14.16 21.43 23.23
CA MET A 1 -14.22 21.01 21.82
C MET A 1 -13.66 19.59 21.75
N ASN A 2 -14.50 18.56 21.66
CA ASN A 2 -14.06 17.16 21.66
C ASN A 2 -15.09 16.28 20.93
N GLU A 3 -15.37 16.61 19.68
CA GLU A 3 -15.77 15.55 18.75
C GLU A 3 -14.50 14.76 18.46
N LYS A 4 -14.47 13.48 18.84
CA LYS A 4 -13.48 12.52 18.31
C LYS A 4 -13.47 12.69 16.80
N GLN A 5 -12.42 13.30 16.27
CA GLN A 5 -12.32 13.55 14.84
C GLN A 5 -12.26 12.18 14.16
N ARG A 6 -13.37 11.81 13.51
CA ARG A 6 -13.55 10.47 12.96
C ARG A 6 -12.66 10.32 11.74
N ILE A 7 -11.62 9.50 11.85
CA ILE A 7 -10.76 9.14 10.73
C ILE A 7 -11.54 8.21 9.82
N ARG A 8 -11.66 8.58 8.54
CA ARG A 8 -12.25 7.75 7.49
C ARG A 8 -11.13 7.33 6.54
N ILE A 9 -11.12 6.06 6.16
CA ILE A 9 -10.22 5.53 5.15
C ILE A 9 -11.01 5.26 3.88
N ARG A 10 -10.52 5.72 2.73
CA ARG A 10 -11.11 5.46 1.41
C ARG A 10 -10.03 5.20 0.37
N GLU A 11 -10.43 4.58 -0.73
CA GLU A 11 -9.58 4.49 -1.93
C GLU A 11 -9.28 5.88 -2.46
N ALA A 12 -8.05 6.04 -2.95
CA ALA A 12 -7.62 7.24 -3.64
C ALA A 12 -8.23 7.30 -5.04
N THR A 13 -8.38 8.52 -5.54
CA THR A 13 -8.87 8.81 -6.89
C THR A 13 -7.92 9.79 -7.56
N ALA A 14 -8.13 10.07 -8.86
CA ALA A 14 -7.35 11.07 -9.58
C ALA A 14 -7.41 12.48 -8.93
N LYS A 15 -8.45 12.78 -8.15
CA LYS A 15 -8.56 14.06 -7.41
C LYS A 15 -7.57 14.17 -6.25
N ASP A 16 -7.01 13.05 -5.81
CA ASP A 16 -6.12 12.97 -4.66
C ASP A 16 -4.63 13.01 -5.06
N ILE A 17 -4.33 13.06 -6.36
CA ILE A 17 -2.95 13.03 -6.90
C ILE A 17 -2.07 14.09 -6.23
N SER A 18 -2.53 15.34 -6.15
CA SER A 18 -1.75 16.42 -5.54
C SER A 18 -1.42 16.14 -4.07
N PHE A 19 -2.35 15.55 -3.31
CA PHE A 19 -2.13 15.20 -1.91
C PHE A 19 -1.12 14.05 -1.78
N LEU A 20 -1.29 13.00 -2.58
CA LEU A 20 -0.40 11.84 -2.59
C LEU A 20 1.01 12.22 -3.00
N ALA A 21 1.17 13.05 -4.04
CA ALA A 21 2.47 13.56 -4.47
C ALA A 21 3.15 14.34 -3.34
N ALA A 22 2.42 15.22 -2.65
CA ALA A 22 2.95 15.94 -1.48
C ALA A 22 3.34 14.98 -0.34
N SER A 23 2.57 13.93 -0.08
CA SER A 23 2.92 12.87 0.89
C SER A 23 4.22 12.15 0.52
N ILE A 24 4.40 11.80 -0.76
CA ILE A 24 5.64 11.17 -1.25
C ILE A 24 6.82 12.13 -1.10
N CYS A 25 6.67 13.40 -1.51
CA CYS A 25 7.73 14.40 -1.34
C CYS A 25 8.13 14.58 0.13
N ARG A 26 7.17 14.64 1.07
CA ARG A 26 7.47 14.72 2.52
C ARG A 26 8.24 13.50 3.01
N LEU A 27 7.80 12.30 2.63
CA LEU A 27 8.49 11.08 3.04
C LEU A 27 9.90 11.00 2.44
N GLN A 28 10.04 11.32 1.15
CA GLN A 28 11.32 11.32 0.47
C GLN A 28 12.28 12.35 1.05
N ALA A 29 11.80 13.54 1.40
CA ALA A 29 12.62 14.54 2.10
C ALA A 29 13.17 14.00 3.43
N ALA A 30 12.34 13.30 4.22
CA ALA A 30 12.80 12.66 5.46
C ALA A 30 13.84 11.55 5.20
N HIS A 31 13.71 10.78 4.12
CA HIS A 31 14.71 9.79 3.71
C HIS A 31 16.04 10.44 3.28
N VAL A 32 15.98 11.52 2.51
CA VAL A 32 17.17 12.29 2.07
C VAL A 32 17.87 12.92 3.26
N GLU A 33 17.13 13.47 4.21
CA GLU A 33 17.69 14.05 5.44
C GLU A 33 18.42 12.98 6.27
N ALA A 34 17.82 11.81 6.45
CA ALA A 34 18.39 10.74 7.26
C ALA A 34 19.54 10.00 6.56
N TYR A 35 19.44 9.77 5.25
CA TYR A 35 20.40 8.96 4.48
C TYR A 35 20.69 9.57 3.10
N PRO A 36 21.36 10.73 3.04
CA PRO A 36 21.57 11.48 1.79
C PRO A 36 22.46 10.77 0.75
N HIS A 37 23.18 9.73 1.16
CA HIS A 37 24.02 8.91 0.27
C HIS A 37 23.24 7.76 -0.39
N ILE A 38 22.01 7.48 0.07
CA ILE A 38 21.13 6.44 -0.47
C ILE A 38 20.00 7.07 -1.28
N TYR A 39 19.42 8.17 -0.79
CA TYR A 39 18.22 8.78 -1.37
C TYR A 39 18.53 10.12 -2.04
N ARG A 40 17.86 10.36 -3.18
CA ARG A 40 17.90 11.65 -3.89
C ARG A 40 16.66 12.49 -3.59
N PRO A 41 16.73 13.83 -3.62
CA PRO A 41 15.54 14.66 -3.62
C PRO A 41 14.71 14.40 -4.88
N ILE A 42 13.39 14.62 -4.75
CA ILE A 42 12.42 14.58 -5.85
C ILE A 42 11.66 15.89 -5.89
N ILE A 43 11.23 16.29 -7.08
CA ILE A 43 10.34 17.43 -7.27
C ILE A 43 8.88 16.98 -7.30
N VAL A 44 7.96 17.92 -7.14
CA VAL A 44 6.51 17.62 -7.05
C VAL A 44 5.99 17.03 -8.36
N GLU A 45 6.50 17.49 -9.49
CA GLU A 45 6.12 17.03 -10.83
C GLU A 45 6.45 15.55 -11.01
N GLU A 46 7.67 15.12 -10.62
CA GLU A 46 8.05 13.69 -10.64
C GLU A 46 7.12 12.85 -9.77
N ALA A 47 6.73 13.38 -8.60
CA ALA A 47 5.82 12.67 -7.69
C ALA A 47 4.38 12.60 -8.23
N VAL A 48 3.91 13.63 -8.95
CA VAL A 48 2.60 13.66 -9.61
C VAL A 48 2.54 12.62 -10.72
N ASP A 49 3.57 12.56 -11.57
CA ASP A 49 3.66 11.57 -12.65
C ASP A 49 3.67 10.15 -12.07
N HIS A 50 4.51 9.93 -11.05
CA HIS A 50 4.59 8.63 -10.38
C HIS A 50 3.25 8.19 -9.78
N VAL A 51 2.55 9.06 -9.04
CA VAL A 51 1.23 8.73 -8.48
C VAL A 51 0.20 8.46 -9.57
N SER A 52 0.25 9.21 -10.66
CA SER A 52 -0.66 9.01 -11.80
C SER A 52 -0.47 7.63 -12.41
N ASP A 53 0.77 7.19 -12.58
CA ASP A 53 1.09 5.84 -13.06
C ASP A 53 0.60 4.75 -12.10
N LEU A 54 0.79 4.95 -10.80
CA LEU A 54 0.32 4.01 -9.78
C LEU A 54 -1.21 3.88 -9.78
N LEU A 55 -1.96 4.98 -9.88
CA LEU A 55 -3.43 4.95 -9.95
C LEU A 55 -3.95 4.26 -11.20
N ASN A 56 -3.18 4.24 -12.29
CA ASN A 56 -3.54 3.57 -13.54
C ASN A 56 -3.10 2.10 -13.58
N THR A 57 -2.37 1.62 -12.58
CA THR A 57 -1.85 0.25 -12.53
C THR A 57 -2.71 -0.61 -11.60
N THR A 58 -3.23 -1.73 -12.10
CA THR A 58 -4.19 -2.59 -11.39
C THR A 58 -3.64 -3.30 -10.16
N ASP A 59 -2.32 -3.45 -10.08
CA ASP A 59 -1.67 -4.14 -8.97
C ASP A 59 -1.33 -3.21 -7.80
N TYR A 60 -1.70 -1.92 -7.88
CA TYR A 60 -1.48 -0.98 -6.79
C TYR A 60 -2.79 -0.60 -6.09
N PHE A 61 -2.71 -0.52 -4.77
CA PHE A 61 -3.78 -0.02 -3.91
C PHE A 61 -3.30 1.21 -3.17
N LEU A 62 -3.96 2.33 -3.44
CA LEU A 62 -3.66 3.62 -2.82
C LEU A 62 -4.87 4.00 -1.97
N ARG A 63 -4.67 4.13 -0.66
CA ARG A 63 -5.73 4.57 0.26
C ARG A 63 -5.29 5.84 0.94
N ILE A 64 -6.26 6.67 1.25
CA ILE A 64 -6.05 7.90 2.00
C ILE A 64 -6.88 7.89 3.28
N ALA A 65 -6.34 8.55 4.30
CA ALA A 65 -7.04 8.89 5.51
C ALA A 65 -7.53 10.33 5.41
N GLU A 66 -8.80 10.55 5.73
CA GLU A 66 -9.42 11.87 5.79
C GLU A 66 -10.11 12.08 7.14
N THR A 67 -10.06 13.33 7.61
CA THR A 67 -10.93 13.84 8.68
C THR A 67 -12.06 14.65 8.04
N SER A 68 -12.96 15.20 8.86
CA SER A 68 -13.98 16.14 8.40
C SER A 68 -13.41 17.41 7.75
N GLN A 69 -12.12 17.71 7.96
CA GLN A 69 -11.51 18.98 7.56
C GLN A 69 -10.51 18.82 6.41
N MET A 70 -9.81 17.69 6.35
CA MET A 70 -8.70 17.52 5.40
C MET A 70 -8.27 16.06 5.22
N LEU A 71 -7.45 15.83 4.20
CA LEU A 71 -6.68 14.62 4.03
C LEU A 71 -5.48 14.62 5.01
N VAL A 72 -5.26 13.52 5.71
CA VAL A 72 -4.33 13.44 6.86
C VAL A 72 -3.31 12.32 6.77
N GLY A 73 -3.39 11.45 5.75
CA GLY A 73 -2.36 10.45 5.49
C GLY A 73 -2.68 9.59 4.27
N SER A 74 -1.71 8.78 3.88
CA SER A 74 -1.82 7.88 2.74
C SER A 74 -1.07 6.57 2.98
N VAL A 75 -1.49 5.53 2.27
CA VAL A 75 -0.79 4.25 2.18
C VAL A 75 -0.79 3.79 0.74
N ILE A 76 0.38 3.31 0.29
CA ILE A 76 0.59 2.73 -1.05
C ILE A 76 1.03 1.29 -0.85
N CYS A 77 0.27 0.38 -1.45
CA CYS A 77 0.57 -1.04 -1.44
C CYS A 77 0.59 -1.60 -2.85
N GLU A 78 1.38 -2.65 -3.04
CA GLU A 78 1.47 -3.40 -4.28
C GLU A 78 0.96 -4.83 -4.02
N ILE A 79 0.14 -5.37 -4.91
CA ILE A 79 -0.20 -6.78 -4.94
C ILE A 79 0.91 -7.50 -5.67
N ARG A 80 1.62 -8.36 -4.97
CA ARG A 80 2.66 -9.21 -5.59
C ARG A 80 2.16 -10.63 -5.70
N GLU A 81 2.36 -11.22 -6.86
CA GLU A 81 2.26 -12.65 -7.05
C GLU A 81 3.65 -13.26 -6.92
N LEU A 82 3.82 -14.14 -5.94
CA LEU A 82 5.06 -14.90 -5.78
C LEU A 82 4.89 -16.25 -6.47
N PRO A 83 5.78 -16.61 -7.41
CA PRO A 83 5.72 -17.89 -8.08
C PRO A 83 6.02 -19.02 -7.08
N GLN A 84 5.57 -20.22 -7.44
CA GLN A 84 5.95 -21.42 -6.70
C GLN A 84 7.47 -21.61 -6.74
N SER A 85 8.04 -22.01 -5.61
CA SER A 85 9.42 -22.43 -5.47
C SER A 85 9.49 -23.87 -4.95
N PHE A 86 10.70 -24.40 -4.79
CA PHE A 86 10.90 -25.69 -4.13
C PHE A 86 10.38 -25.70 -2.69
N PHE A 87 10.37 -24.54 -2.01
CA PHE A 87 10.00 -24.41 -0.59
C PHE A 87 8.59 -23.86 -0.36
N THR A 88 7.98 -23.22 -1.36
CA THR A 88 6.73 -22.44 -1.17
C THR A 88 5.79 -22.61 -2.36
N LEU A 89 4.49 -22.69 -2.08
CA LEU A 89 3.46 -22.59 -3.12
C LEU A 89 3.36 -21.16 -3.66
N SER A 90 2.80 -21.02 -4.87
CA SER A 90 2.44 -19.71 -5.39
C SER A 90 1.38 -19.06 -4.50
N HIS A 91 1.56 -17.77 -4.22
CA HIS A 91 0.61 -17.01 -3.41
C HIS A 91 0.69 -15.53 -3.73
N ARG A 92 -0.40 -14.83 -3.42
CA ARG A 92 -0.48 -13.37 -3.56
C ARG A 92 -0.32 -12.73 -2.19
N LEU A 93 0.43 -11.65 -2.13
CA LEU A 93 0.60 -10.84 -0.92
C LEU A 93 0.35 -9.36 -1.21
N LEU A 94 -0.02 -8.63 -0.17
CA LEU A 94 -0.09 -7.18 -0.20
C LEU A 94 1.20 -6.64 0.41
N HIS A 95 2.04 -6.04 -0.41
CA HIS A 95 3.30 -5.43 -0.01
C HIS A 95 3.06 -3.96 0.33
N LEU A 96 3.17 -3.59 1.61
CA LEU A 96 3.12 -2.19 2.04
C LEU A 96 4.42 -1.51 1.61
N MET A 97 4.33 -0.62 0.62
CA MET A 97 5.49 0.12 0.12
C MET A 97 5.73 1.40 0.91
N GLN A 98 4.64 2.12 1.21
CA GLN A 98 4.71 3.40 1.88
C GLN A 98 3.48 3.60 2.76
N ILE A 99 3.72 4.21 3.92
CA ILE A 99 2.69 4.80 4.77
C ILE A 99 3.18 6.18 5.22
N GLU A 100 2.35 7.21 5.03
CA GLU A 100 2.67 8.56 5.47
C GLU A 100 1.48 9.16 6.23
N VAL A 101 1.79 9.84 7.33
CA VAL A 101 0.81 10.58 8.13
C VAL A 101 1.27 12.01 8.23
N HIS A 102 0.35 12.93 7.90
CA HIS A 102 0.59 14.36 7.98
C HIS A 102 1.17 14.72 9.35
N PRO A 103 2.25 15.52 9.45
CA PRO A 103 2.93 15.80 10.71
C PRO A 103 2.01 16.21 11.85
N ASP A 104 1.05 17.10 11.58
CA ASP A 104 0.10 17.63 12.56
C ASP A 104 -0.97 16.62 13.01
N CYS A 105 -1.05 15.46 12.38
CA CYS A 105 -2.03 14.41 12.67
C CYS A 105 -1.38 13.11 13.19
N ARG A 106 -0.09 13.15 13.54
CA ARG A 106 0.64 12.01 14.12
C ARG A 106 0.17 11.74 15.55
N ASN A 107 0.37 10.50 16.01
CA ASN A 107 -0.07 10.01 17.32
C ASN A 107 -1.59 10.07 17.58
N MET A 108 -2.40 10.29 16.54
CA MET A 108 -3.87 10.29 16.61
C MET A 108 -4.51 8.99 16.12
N GLY A 109 -3.72 7.93 15.95
CA GLY A 109 -4.19 6.63 15.43
C GLY A 109 -4.37 6.56 13.91
N VAL A 110 -4.03 7.61 13.15
CA VAL A 110 -4.13 7.63 11.67
C VAL A 110 -3.31 6.51 11.03
N GLY A 111 -2.05 6.33 11.45
CA GLY A 111 -1.21 5.25 10.95
C GLY A 111 -1.80 3.87 11.21
N SER A 112 -2.31 3.63 12.43
CA SER A 112 -2.99 2.37 12.75
C SER A 112 -4.23 2.14 11.88
N ALA A 113 -5.03 3.18 11.62
CA ALA A 113 -6.18 3.07 10.74
C ALA A 113 -5.79 2.76 9.28
N LEU A 114 -4.72 3.38 8.76
CA LEU A 114 -4.18 3.10 7.42
C LEU A 114 -3.60 1.68 7.31
N SER A 115 -2.95 1.17 8.36
CA SER A 115 -2.38 -0.18 8.39
C SER A 115 -3.43 -1.30 8.50
N GLN A 116 -4.69 -1.00 8.81
CA GLN A 116 -5.79 -1.96 8.79
C GLN A 116 -6.25 -2.24 7.35
N LEU A 117 -5.31 -2.71 6.55
CA LEU A 117 -5.50 -3.12 5.18
C LEU A 117 -6.32 -4.41 5.18
N ARG A 118 -7.45 -4.41 4.47
CA ARG A 118 -8.24 -5.60 4.20
C ARG A 118 -8.28 -5.76 2.70
N THR A 119 -7.70 -6.83 2.19
CA THR A 119 -7.89 -7.21 0.79
C THR A 119 -9.31 -7.71 0.63
N GLY A 120 -10.15 -6.97 -0.10
CA GLY A 120 -11.42 -7.49 -0.63
C GLY A 120 -11.22 -8.45 -1.80
N VAL A 121 -9.98 -8.82 -2.11
CA VAL A 121 -9.64 -9.73 -3.21
C VAL A 121 -10.14 -11.12 -2.86
N VAL A 122 -11.23 -11.49 -3.53
CA VAL A 122 -11.86 -12.80 -3.59
C VAL A 122 -10.81 -13.91 -3.60
N SER A 123 -10.91 -14.77 -2.59
CA SER A 123 -10.23 -16.06 -2.54
C SER A 123 -10.41 -16.80 -3.86
N ILE A 124 -9.33 -17.03 -4.61
CA ILE A 124 -9.38 -17.92 -5.76
C ILE A 124 -9.26 -19.36 -5.23
N SER A 125 -10.20 -20.18 -5.69
CA SER A 125 -10.50 -21.56 -5.32
C SER A 125 -9.32 -22.46 -4.97
N ARG A 126 -9.50 -23.24 -3.90
CA ARG A 126 -8.87 -24.55 -3.72
C ARG A 126 -9.27 -25.44 -4.91
N ASN A 127 -8.42 -25.56 -5.92
CA ASN A 127 -8.53 -26.63 -6.92
C ASN A 127 -7.13 -26.97 -7.44
N ALA A 128 -6.37 -27.73 -6.65
CA ALA A 128 -5.22 -28.50 -7.11
C ALA A 128 -4.76 -29.46 -6.01
N ILE A 129 -5.54 -30.52 -5.74
CA ILE A 129 -5.02 -31.81 -5.24
C ILE A 129 -6.07 -32.88 -5.57
N ALA A 130 -6.17 -33.22 -6.85
CA ALA A 130 -6.82 -34.43 -7.32
C ALA A 130 -6.16 -34.89 -8.62
N SER A 131 -4.86 -35.15 -8.59
CA SER A 131 -4.20 -35.98 -9.60
C SER A 131 -2.85 -36.48 -9.09
N GLY A 132 -2.79 -37.80 -8.85
CA GLY A 132 -1.57 -38.57 -9.03
C GLY A 132 -0.70 -38.79 -7.79
N PHE A 133 -1.13 -39.68 -6.90
CA PHE A 133 -0.18 -40.63 -6.34
C PHE A 133 -0.27 -41.90 -7.21
N PRO A 134 0.81 -42.34 -7.89
CA PRO A 134 0.86 -43.69 -8.41
C PRO A 134 0.94 -44.64 -7.21
N ASP A 135 -0.02 -45.56 -7.11
CA ASP A 135 0.06 -46.69 -6.18
C ASP A 135 1.37 -47.43 -6.43
N GLY A 136 2.31 -47.26 -5.50
CA GLY A 136 3.51 -48.07 -5.43
C GLY A 136 3.13 -49.44 -4.88
N THR A 137 2.85 -50.40 -5.76
CA THR A 137 3.00 -51.82 -5.43
C THR A 137 4.42 -52.24 -5.77
N VAL A 138 5.28 -52.25 -4.73
CA VAL A 138 6.48 -53.09 -4.70
C VAL A 138 6.05 -54.44 -4.15
N SER A 139 5.87 -55.42 -5.03
CA SER A 139 6.22 -56.86 -4.92
C SER A 139 5.53 -57.63 -6.02
#